data_AF-A0A2E9E9J7-F1
#
_entry.id   AF-A0A2E9E9J7-F1
#
_cell.length_a   1.000
_cell.length_b   1.000
_cell.length_c   1.000
_cell.angle_alpha   90.00
_cell.angle_beta   90.00
_cell.angle_gamma   90.00
#
_symmetry.space_group_name_H-M   'P 1'
#
loop_
_entity.id
_entity.type
_entity.pdbx_description
1 polymer ?
#
loop_
_entity_poly.entity_id
_entity_poly.type
_entity_poly.pdbx_seq_one_letter_code
_entity_poly.pdbx_strand_id
1 'polypeptide(L)'
;LGLGFGINLLLTADFWNSMPKSSRLNFISIEKHPVSETDLKKMLRFIKTSNRDQFISNYPIHFKGQHVIWIQKNVRVLIVLDDVASALSNLDANVDFWFLDGFSPAKNERMWDNQVFKKIRRLSRPGAKALTFSAAGKVKLNLENNGFKTKKKPGFGRKKEMLTGYLDEKWVPTAVTNTDFTIIGAGLAGLFCAEALARRNIEPTVIDMGGAAGPSFIPQLSVFPLLAKRAEPQYRMSLAASEYMGSAPGFFRTGLTSIPSSEKEQTRLRKICELLPDSVIVEAKENTFHFPRAGWFSTSFFETKLNLRKKLIKITKLKSDTCWNGYSNNEKVFSSQNLILATGANLELLPDQLEIRKIKGQAISVNTSDLSDITNGVVTIFPTVKGKSVVSGTYENSSALQISSEDTKLLKEKAETILGGSLQIGEEWVGLRASSRDRLPIVGQAPRWAALSKTQRVRDIKFFEPGLHYCLAFGSRGATHARLYSEHLVGKILGEPCALGKIEQTILSPARFCIRNQIRC
;
A
#
# COMPACT_ATOMS: atom_id res chain seq x y z
N LEU A 1 7.65 17.09 11.58
CA LEU A 1 7.88 17.82 10.31
C LEU A 1 9.38 17.99 10.17
N GLY A 2 9.96 17.52 9.06
CA GLY A 2 11.40 17.29 8.94
C GLY A 2 11.75 15.89 9.43
N LEU A 3 12.29 15.05 8.54
CA LEU A 3 12.87 13.77 8.92
C LEU A 3 14.35 13.95 9.24
N GLY A 4 15.06 14.71 8.39
CA GLY A 4 16.53 14.80 8.45
C GLY A 4 17.15 13.41 8.46
N PHE A 5 18.02 13.16 9.44
CA PHE A 5 18.66 11.84 9.66
C PHE A 5 17.79 10.86 10.46
N GLY A 6 16.54 11.20 10.80
CA GLY A 6 15.63 10.32 11.53
C GLY A 6 15.87 10.24 13.04
N ILE A 7 16.67 11.13 13.63
CA ILE A 7 17.06 11.06 15.06
C ILE A 7 15.84 11.10 15.99
N ASN A 8 14.93 12.07 15.80
CA ASN A 8 13.71 12.16 16.62
C ASN A 8 12.85 10.90 16.49
N LEU A 9 12.75 10.33 15.29
CA LEU A 9 12.03 9.09 15.05
C LEU A 9 12.68 7.93 15.84
N LEU A 10 13.98 7.74 15.69
CA LEU A 10 14.71 6.61 16.27
C LEU A 10 14.70 6.66 17.81
N LEU A 11 14.91 7.84 18.40
CA LEU A 11 14.84 8.01 19.86
C LEU A 11 13.42 7.82 20.39
N THR A 12 12.39 8.27 19.66
CA THR A 12 10.99 8.05 20.04
C THR A 12 10.64 6.55 19.95
N ALA A 13 11.15 5.86 18.94
CA ALA A 13 10.97 4.42 18.79
C ALA A 13 11.68 3.63 19.90
N ASP A 14 12.88 4.03 20.30
CA ASP A 14 13.59 3.43 21.45
C ASP A 14 12.81 3.65 22.75
N PHE A 15 12.27 4.85 22.97
CA PHE A 15 11.41 5.12 24.11
C PHE A 15 10.18 4.19 24.14
N TRP A 16 9.63 3.85 22.96
CA TRP A 16 8.50 2.95 22.84
C TRP A 16 8.80 1.50 23.26
N ASN A 17 10.07 1.09 23.35
CA ASN A 17 10.45 -0.20 23.93
C ASN A 17 10.10 -0.29 25.42
N SER A 18 10.00 0.85 26.11
CA SER A 18 9.67 0.92 27.54
C SER A 18 8.17 1.03 27.83
N MET A 19 7.35 1.22 26.79
CA MET A 19 5.90 1.30 26.91
C MET A 19 5.27 -0.11 27.04
N PRO A 20 4.03 -0.24 27.58
CA PRO A 20 3.33 -1.53 27.59
C PRO A 20 3.31 -2.18 26.20
N LYS A 21 3.47 -3.51 26.11
CA LYS A 21 3.56 -4.24 24.83
C LYS A 21 2.35 -4.05 23.90
N SER A 22 1.19 -3.70 24.46
CA SER A 22 -0.03 -3.34 23.71
C SER A 22 0.01 -1.94 23.07
N SER A 23 0.97 -1.10 23.46
CA SER A 23 1.13 0.26 22.96
C SER A 23 1.71 0.24 21.56
N ARG A 24 1.14 1.06 20.68
CA ARG A 24 1.61 1.24 19.30
C ARG A 24 1.98 2.69 19.03
N LEU A 25 3.08 2.89 18.33
CA LEU A 25 3.50 4.17 17.79
C LEU A 25 3.21 4.23 16.30
N ASN A 26 2.47 5.25 15.88
CA ASN A 26 2.42 5.69 14.49
C ASN A 26 3.19 7.00 14.38
N PHE A 27 4.38 6.96 13.78
CA PHE A 27 5.20 8.15 13.57
C PHE A 27 5.02 8.66 12.14
N ILE A 28 4.66 9.94 11.98
CA ILE A 28 4.55 10.58 10.66
C ILE A 28 5.69 11.58 10.50
N SER A 29 6.48 11.44 9.44
CA SER A 29 7.45 12.45 9.05
C SER A 29 7.15 12.97 7.65
N ILE A 30 7.44 14.25 7.44
CA ILE A 30 7.31 14.91 6.14
C ILE A 30 8.67 15.49 5.82
N GLU A 31 9.24 15.10 4.69
CA GLU A 31 10.59 15.47 4.27
C GLU A 31 10.58 15.85 2.79
N LYS A 32 11.20 16.97 2.44
CA LYS A 32 11.30 17.42 1.06
C LYS A 32 12.61 16.99 0.42
N HIS A 33 13.66 16.89 1.23
CA HIS A 33 15.03 16.61 0.81
C HIS A 33 15.58 15.44 1.63
N PRO A 34 15.13 14.20 1.36
CA PRO A 34 15.66 13.03 2.05
C PRO A 34 17.18 12.93 1.84
N VAL A 35 17.89 12.58 2.91
CA VAL A 35 19.35 12.41 2.89
C VAL A 35 19.71 11.12 2.15
N SER A 36 20.89 11.08 1.54
CA SER A 36 21.37 9.86 0.87
C SER A 36 21.50 8.71 1.87
N GLU A 37 21.29 7.47 1.42
CA GLU A 37 21.50 6.28 2.27
C GLU A 37 22.94 6.23 2.82
N THR A 38 23.92 6.65 2.03
CA THR A 38 25.33 6.75 2.43
C THR A 38 25.53 7.71 3.60
N ASP A 39 24.97 8.91 3.53
CA ASP A 39 25.09 9.90 4.61
C ASP A 39 24.27 9.52 5.83
N LEU A 40 23.11 8.87 5.62
CA LEU A 40 22.31 8.30 6.68
C LEU A 40 23.12 7.24 7.46
N LYS A 41 23.76 6.30 6.77
CA LYS A 41 24.65 5.29 7.37
C LYS A 41 25.80 5.93 8.14
N LYS A 42 26.45 6.97 7.60
CA LYS A 42 27.55 7.67 8.27
C LYS A 42 27.08 8.34 9.57
N MET A 43 26.01 9.12 9.50
CA MET A 43 25.51 9.88 10.66
C MET A 43 24.94 8.97 11.75
N LEU A 44 24.18 7.94 11.37
CA LEU A 44 23.53 7.09 12.36
C LEU A 44 24.49 6.23 13.18
N ARG A 45 25.75 6.05 12.75
CA ARG A 45 26.80 5.37 13.55
C ARG A 45 26.97 5.99 14.94
N PHE A 46 26.83 7.31 15.04
CA PHE A 46 27.00 8.06 16.30
C PHE A 46 25.75 8.07 17.19
N ILE A 47 24.60 7.62 16.67
CA ILE A 47 23.34 7.62 17.40
C ILE A 47 23.10 6.25 18.02
N LYS A 48 23.07 6.16 19.36
CA LYS A 48 22.75 4.93 20.07
C LYS A 48 21.25 4.64 19.94
N THR A 49 20.89 3.64 19.12
CA THR A 49 19.50 3.20 18.90
C THR A 49 19.46 1.73 18.50
N SER A 50 18.42 1.00 18.89
CA SER A 50 18.23 -0.41 18.49
C SER A 50 17.61 -0.56 17.10
N ASN A 51 17.14 0.54 16.49
CA ASN A 51 16.32 0.51 15.27
C ASN A 51 17.08 0.92 14.01
N ARG A 52 18.40 1.12 14.11
CA ARG A 52 19.25 1.64 13.04
C ARG A 52 19.15 0.80 11.77
N ASP A 53 19.45 -0.49 11.88
CA ASP A 53 19.58 -1.37 10.71
C ASP A 53 18.23 -1.58 10.02
N GLN A 54 17.16 -1.76 10.83
CA GLN A 54 15.81 -1.87 10.31
C GLN A 54 15.36 -0.58 9.61
N PHE A 55 15.70 0.60 10.15
CA PHE A 55 15.38 1.88 9.50
C PHE A 55 16.14 2.06 8.18
N ILE A 56 17.45 1.79 8.17
CA ILE A 56 18.29 1.92 6.97
C ILE A 56 17.85 0.93 5.89
N SER A 57 17.62 -0.34 6.25
CA SER A 57 17.21 -1.39 5.30
C SER A 57 15.85 -1.12 4.65
N ASN A 58 14.99 -0.31 5.29
CA ASN A 58 13.68 0.05 4.77
C ASN A 58 13.62 1.52 4.33
N TYR A 59 14.72 2.26 4.33
CA TYR A 59 14.71 3.67 3.98
C TYR A 59 14.20 3.84 2.54
N PRO A 60 13.19 4.69 2.30
CA PRO A 60 12.55 4.75 1.00
C PRO A 60 13.48 5.35 -0.06
N ILE A 61 13.36 4.84 -1.29
CA ILE A 61 13.95 5.49 -2.46
C ILE A 61 13.36 6.90 -2.66
N HIS A 62 14.16 7.79 -3.22
CA HIS A 62 13.85 9.22 -3.29
C HIS A 62 12.84 9.54 -4.41
N PHE A 63 11.57 9.24 -4.17
CA PHE A 63 10.47 9.72 -5.01
C PHE A 63 9.33 10.28 -4.18
N LYS A 64 8.61 11.21 -4.80
CA LYS A 64 7.47 11.90 -4.18
C LYS A 64 6.36 10.91 -3.82
N GLY A 65 5.95 10.85 -2.55
CA GLY A 65 4.89 9.93 -2.14
C GLY A 65 4.85 9.64 -0.65
N GLN A 66 3.92 8.78 -0.28
CA GLN A 66 3.82 8.23 1.07
C GLN A 66 4.47 6.85 1.10
N HIS A 67 5.38 6.65 2.03
CA HIS A 67 6.17 5.43 2.20
C HIS A 67 5.92 4.90 3.60
N VAL A 68 5.47 3.65 3.69
CA VAL A 68 5.20 2.99 4.97
C VAL A 68 6.33 2.02 5.27
N ILE A 69 6.88 2.11 6.47
CA ILE A 69 7.87 1.16 6.96
C ILE A 69 7.54 0.74 8.39
N TRP A 70 7.95 -0.47 8.75
CA TRP A 70 7.88 -0.98 10.10
C TRP A 70 9.29 -1.17 10.62
N ILE A 71 9.64 -0.40 11.66
CA ILE A 71 10.98 -0.46 12.26
C ILE A 71 11.02 -1.31 13.54
N GLN A 72 9.84 -1.60 14.10
CA GLN A 72 9.61 -2.56 15.18
C GLN A 72 8.21 -3.16 15.01
N LYS A 73 7.87 -4.22 15.76
CA LYS A 73 6.52 -4.81 15.74
C LYS A 73 5.40 -3.82 16.08
N ASN A 74 5.68 -2.87 16.96
CA ASN A 74 4.72 -1.86 17.43
C ASN A 74 5.07 -0.43 17.00
N VAL A 75 6.03 -0.23 16.09
CA VAL A 75 6.42 1.08 15.58
C VAL A 75 6.28 1.11 14.05
N ARG A 76 5.23 1.77 13.60
CA ARG A 76 4.94 2.05 12.20
C ARG A 76 5.33 3.48 11.87
N VAL A 77 6.01 3.67 10.75
CA VAL A 77 6.47 4.97 10.28
C VAL A 77 5.87 5.27 8.92
N LEU A 78 5.25 6.44 8.79
CA LEU A 78 4.79 7.02 7.54
C LEU A 78 5.73 8.16 7.14
N ILE A 79 6.57 7.94 6.14
CA ILE A 79 7.46 8.96 5.59
C ILE A 79 6.77 9.55 4.35
N VAL A 80 6.48 10.85 4.38
CA VAL A 80 5.91 11.58 3.26
C VAL A 80 7.02 12.39 2.60
N LEU A 81 7.45 11.94 1.44
CA LEU A 81 8.42 12.66 0.61
C LEU A 81 7.67 13.66 -0.28
N ASP A 82 7.53 14.91 0.17
CA ASP A 82 6.91 16.00 -0.58
C ASP A 82 7.17 17.35 0.11
N ASP A 83 6.78 18.45 -0.55
CA ASP A 83 6.67 19.75 0.11
C ASP A 83 5.65 19.70 1.25
N VAL A 84 5.98 20.32 2.39
CA VAL A 84 5.16 20.29 3.61
C VAL A 84 3.72 20.75 3.38
N ALA A 85 3.50 21.77 2.55
CA ALA A 85 2.17 22.29 2.31
C ALA A 85 1.33 21.30 1.48
N SER A 86 1.92 20.65 0.48
CA SER A 86 1.28 19.64 -0.35
C SER A 86 1.03 18.35 0.44
N ALA A 87 2.03 17.87 1.18
CA ALA A 87 1.96 16.71 2.04
C ALA A 87 0.81 16.82 3.05
N LEU A 88 0.77 17.91 3.82
CA LEU A 88 -0.27 18.11 4.84
C LEU A 88 -1.66 18.28 4.24
N SER A 89 -1.80 18.76 3.00
CA SER A 89 -3.11 18.81 2.33
C SER A 89 -3.60 17.41 1.96
N ASN A 90 -2.69 16.56 1.48
CA ASN A 90 -3.01 15.21 1.02
C ASN A 90 -3.06 14.18 2.16
N LEU A 91 -2.46 14.48 3.31
CA LEU A 91 -2.41 13.58 4.46
C LEU A 91 -3.80 13.37 5.10
N ASP A 92 -4.07 12.10 5.39
CA ASP A 92 -5.25 11.62 6.11
C ASP A 92 -4.80 10.93 7.40
N ALA A 93 -4.80 11.68 8.49
CA ALA A 93 -4.29 11.27 9.79
C ALA A 93 -4.90 12.14 10.90
N ASN A 94 -4.81 11.63 12.12
CA ASN A 94 -5.14 12.33 13.35
C ASN A 94 -3.90 12.33 14.24
N VAL A 95 -3.37 13.50 14.58
CA VAL A 95 -2.06 13.66 15.23
C VAL A 95 -2.23 14.09 16.68
N ASP A 96 -1.64 13.30 17.58
CA ASP A 96 -1.63 13.56 19.02
C ASP A 96 -0.47 14.49 19.43
N PHE A 97 0.67 14.40 18.73
CA PHE A 97 1.88 15.14 19.06
C PHE A 97 2.65 15.58 17.82
N TRP A 98 3.02 16.86 17.76
CA TRP A 98 3.81 17.44 16.69
C TRP A 98 5.24 17.76 17.13
N PHE A 99 6.21 17.14 16.46
CA PHE A 99 7.58 17.67 16.38
C PHE A 99 7.67 18.65 15.21
N LEU A 100 7.80 19.94 15.51
CA LEU A 100 7.99 21.00 14.52
C LEU A 100 9.49 21.30 14.40
N ASP A 101 10.15 20.51 13.57
CA ASP A 101 11.61 20.43 13.45
C ASP A 101 12.06 20.73 12.01
N GLY A 102 11.87 21.98 11.60
CA GLY A 102 12.40 22.51 10.35
C GLY A 102 13.61 23.40 10.60
N PHE A 103 14.37 23.74 9.56
CA PHE A 103 15.35 24.82 9.66
C PHE A 103 14.73 26.07 10.29
N SER A 104 15.57 26.86 10.98
CA SER A 104 15.15 28.12 11.62
C SER A 104 14.29 28.94 10.67
N PRO A 105 13.25 29.66 11.15
CA PRO A 105 12.32 30.37 10.27
C PRO A 105 12.96 31.25 9.20
N ALA A 106 14.06 31.94 9.53
CA ALA A 106 14.84 32.76 8.61
C ALA A 106 15.46 32.00 7.41
N LYS A 107 15.58 30.67 7.50
CA LYS A 107 16.15 29.79 6.46
C LYS A 107 15.09 28.98 5.70
N ASN A 108 13.83 28.96 6.15
CA ASN A 108 12.76 28.20 5.51
C ASN A 108 11.37 28.81 5.80
N GLU A 109 11.16 30.05 5.39
CA GLU A 109 9.94 30.80 5.74
C GLU A 109 8.64 30.11 5.30
N ARG A 110 8.65 29.41 4.15
CA ARG A 110 7.48 28.73 3.58
C ARG A 110 6.94 27.62 4.50
N MET A 111 7.82 26.91 5.20
CA MET A 111 7.41 25.88 6.17
C MET A 111 6.70 26.49 7.39
N TRP A 112 6.98 27.75 7.70
CA TRP A 112 6.42 28.46 8.85
C TRP A 112 5.29 29.42 8.47
N ASP A 113 4.71 29.28 7.27
CA ASP A 113 3.55 30.05 6.85
C ASP A 113 2.28 29.61 7.61
N ASN A 114 1.39 30.54 7.91
CA ASN A 114 0.13 30.31 8.60
C ASN A 114 -0.73 29.24 7.91
N GLN A 115 -0.66 29.12 6.57
CA GLN A 115 -1.35 28.06 5.84
C GLN A 115 -0.88 26.64 6.21
N VAL A 116 0.38 26.48 6.62
CA VAL A 116 0.89 25.21 7.17
C VAL A 116 0.28 24.96 8.55
N PHE A 117 0.23 25.98 9.41
CA PHE A 117 -0.36 25.87 10.75
C PHE A 117 -1.86 25.59 10.75
N LYS A 118 -2.62 26.13 9.78
CA LYS A 118 -4.02 25.75 9.55
C LYS A 118 -4.17 24.24 9.29
N LYS A 119 -3.25 23.67 8.52
CA LYS A 119 -3.25 22.22 8.23
C LYS A 119 -2.79 21.40 9.44
N ILE A 120 -1.83 21.89 10.22
CA ILE A 120 -1.44 21.29 11.51
C ILE A 120 -2.68 21.23 12.41
N ARG A 121 -3.42 22.32 12.58
CA ARG A 121 -4.65 22.34 13.37
C ARG A 121 -5.72 21.39 12.84
N ARG A 122 -5.92 21.34 11.52
CA ARG A 122 -6.87 20.41 10.85
C ARG A 122 -6.56 18.95 11.14
N LEU A 123 -5.29 18.59 11.24
CA LEU A 123 -4.82 17.22 11.47
C LEU A 123 -4.64 16.89 12.95
N SER A 124 -4.76 17.87 13.85
CA SER A 124 -4.55 17.69 15.28
C SER A 124 -5.81 17.15 15.95
N ARG A 125 -5.65 16.13 16.80
CA ARG A 125 -6.71 15.71 17.71
C ARG A 125 -6.97 16.79 18.78
N PRO A 126 -8.15 16.79 19.42
CA PRO A 126 -8.34 17.47 20.69
C PRO A 126 -7.18 17.15 21.64
N GLY A 127 -6.70 18.14 22.40
CA GLY A 127 -5.59 17.94 23.35
C GLY A 127 -4.21 17.76 22.71
N ALA A 128 -4.08 17.83 21.38
CA ALA A 128 -2.80 17.62 20.71
C ALA A 128 -1.75 18.64 21.17
N LYS A 129 -0.51 18.16 21.26
CA LYS A 129 0.64 18.95 21.69
C LYS A 129 1.56 19.26 20.54
N ALA A 130 2.28 20.37 20.65
CA ALA A 130 3.32 20.79 19.71
C ALA A 130 4.59 21.17 20.46
N LEU A 131 5.73 20.74 19.91
CA LEU A 131 7.06 21.05 20.41
C LEU A 131 7.91 21.60 19.27
N THR A 132 8.62 22.69 19.52
CA THR A 132 9.64 23.18 18.59
C THR A 132 10.84 23.72 19.35
N PHE A 133 12.02 23.58 18.74
CA PHE A 133 13.20 24.26 19.23
C PHE A 133 13.08 25.78 19.08
N SER A 134 12.27 26.30 18.16
CA SER A 134 12.22 27.71 17.80
C SER A 134 11.36 28.52 18.77
N ALA A 135 11.90 29.57 19.37
CA ALA A 135 11.15 30.53 20.18
C ALA A 135 10.77 31.80 19.39
N ALA A 136 10.87 31.78 18.06
CA ALA A 136 10.60 32.93 17.21
C ALA A 136 9.13 33.39 17.30
N GLY A 137 8.93 34.71 17.37
CA GLY A 137 7.61 35.32 17.54
C GLY A 137 6.58 34.88 16.48
N LYS A 138 6.99 34.77 15.21
CA LYS A 138 6.13 34.30 14.11
C LYS A 138 5.60 32.87 14.33
N VAL A 139 6.44 31.97 14.88
CA VAL A 139 6.04 30.58 15.16
C VAL A 139 5.04 30.52 16.30
N LYS A 140 5.29 31.30 17.36
CA LYS A 140 4.36 31.47 18.49
C LYS A 140 3.00 31.99 18.00
N LEU A 141 3.01 33.10 17.27
CA LEU A 141 1.81 33.74 16.74
C LEU A 141 1.02 32.79 15.83
N ASN A 142 1.69 32.04 14.95
CA ASN A 142 1.00 31.09 14.07
C ASN A 142 0.39 29.90 14.83
N LEU A 143 1.02 29.43 15.90
CA LEU A 143 0.40 28.43 16.78
C LEU A 143 -0.85 28.99 17.47
N GLU A 144 -0.75 30.19 18.04
CA GLU A 144 -1.85 30.86 18.75
C GLU A 144 -3.03 31.19 17.83
N ASN A 145 -2.76 31.73 16.64
CA ASN A 145 -3.77 32.00 15.61
C ASN A 145 -4.51 30.74 15.13
N ASN A 146 -3.96 29.56 15.38
CA ASN A 146 -4.58 28.28 15.04
C ASN A 146 -5.03 27.49 16.28
N GLY A 147 -5.24 28.18 17.41
CA GLY A 147 -5.88 27.65 18.61
C GLY A 147 -4.97 26.98 19.62
N PHE A 148 -3.66 26.90 19.39
CA PHE A 148 -2.74 26.36 20.39
C PHE A 148 -2.46 27.39 21.48
N LYS A 149 -2.64 27.01 22.74
CA LYS A 149 -2.08 27.75 23.88
C LYS A 149 -0.59 27.49 23.95
N THR A 150 0.22 28.54 23.92
CA THR A 150 1.68 28.39 23.89
C THR A 150 2.34 28.75 25.22
N LYS A 151 3.45 28.10 25.52
CA LYS A 151 4.30 28.38 26.68
C LYS A 151 5.77 28.25 26.29
N LYS A 152 6.54 29.29 26.59
CA LYS A 152 8.01 29.26 26.52
C LYS A 152 8.56 28.38 27.64
N LYS A 153 9.58 27.59 27.33
CA LYS A 153 10.33 26.78 28.30
C LYS A 153 11.83 27.01 28.12
N PRO A 154 12.67 26.73 29.14
CA PRO A 154 14.12 26.69 28.96
C PRO A 154 14.51 25.78 27.80
N GLY A 155 15.38 26.24 26.91
CA GLY A 155 15.90 25.43 25.83
C GLY A 155 16.99 24.46 26.29
N PHE A 156 17.37 23.51 25.44
CA PHE A 156 18.43 22.56 25.72
C PHE A 156 19.83 23.13 25.37
N GLY A 157 20.83 22.82 26.20
CA GLY A 157 22.22 23.24 25.98
C GLY A 157 22.37 24.75 25.98
N ARG A 158 22.97 25.32 24.92
CA ARG A 158 23.22 26.77 24.80
C ARG A 158 21.95 27.58 24.47
N LYS A 159 20.82 26.91 24.21
CA LYS A 159 19.60 27.58 23.77
C LYS A 159 18.80 28.10 24.95
N LYS A 160 18.60 29.43 25.01
CA LYS A 160 17.86 30.08 26.10
C LYS A 160 16.42 29.58 26.22
N GLU A 161 15.67 29.56 25.11
CA GLU A 161 14.24 29.25 25.12
C GLU A 161 13.85 28.30 23.98
N MET A 162 12.80 27.53 24.24
CA MET A 162 12.06 26.71 23.29
C MET A 162 10.55 26.93 23.49
N LEU A 163 9.73 26.48 22.53
CA LEU A 163 8.29 26.70 22.57
C LEU A 163 7.54 25.37 22.64
N THR A 164 6.57 25.33 23.54
CA THR A 164 5.56 24.28 23.65
C THR A 164 4.19 24.86 23.32
N GLY A 165 3.32 24.07 22.70
CA GLY A 165 1.92 24.42 22.46
C GLY A 165 1.00 23.24 22.76
N TYR A 166 -0.25 23.51 23.09
CA TYR A 166 -1.29 22.49 23.20
C TYR A 166 -2.66 23.05 22.82
N LEU A 167 -3.54 22.20 22.30
CA LEU A 167 -4.95 22.54 22.11
C LEU A 167 -5.71 22.31 23.42
N ASP A 168 -6.39 23.34 23.91
CA ASP A 168 -7.16 23.28 25.16
C ASP A 168 -8.55 22.65 24.94
N GLU A 169 -8.53 21.46 24.36
CA GLU A 169 -9.71 20.68 24.02
C GLU A 169 -9.58 19.31 24.69
N LYS A 170 -10.63 18.86 25.38
CA LYS A 170 -10.59 17.58 26.08
C LYS A 170 -10.61 16.44 25.08
N TRP A 171 -9.54 15.65 25.04
CA TRP A 171 -9.54 14.37 24.34
C TRP A 171 -10.15 13.30 25.23
N VAL A 172 -11.09 12.54 24.69
CA VAL A 172 -11.64 11.36 25.33
C VAL A 172 -11.15 10.14 24.54
N PRO A 173 -10.36 9.24 25.15
CA PRO A 173 -9.97 8.01 24.49
C PRO A 173 -11.21 7.20 24.12
N THR A 174 -11.45 7.02 22.82
CA THR A 174 -12.41 6.03 22.35
C THR A 174 -11.66 4.71 22.24
N ALA A 175 -12.06 3.69 23.00
CA ALA A 175 -11.55 2.35 22.76
C ALA A 175 -11.85 1.98 21.29
N VAL A 176 -10.88 1.38 20.60
CA VAL A 176 -11.17 0.71 19.34
C VAL A 176 -11.97 -0.54 19.71
N THR A 177 -13.29 -0.40 19.82
CA THR A 177 -14.17 -1.47 20.30
C THR A 177 -14.37 -2.56 19.27
N ASN A 178 -14.06 -2.30 18.00
CA ASN A 178 -14.43 -3.18 16.90
C ASN A 178 -13.20 -3.83 16.25
N THR A 179 -12.59 -4.77 16.97
CA THR A 179 -11.51 -5.64 16.49
C THR A 179 -12.03 -6.95 15.90
N ASP A 180 -13.34 -7.09 15.75
CA ASP A 180 -13.96 -8.25 15.11
C ASP A 180 -13.97 -8.05 13.58
N PHE A 181 -13.25 -8.92 12.88
CA PHE A 181 -13.04 -8.87 11.44
C PHE A 181 -13.37 -10.20 10.78
N THR A 182 -14.14 -10.13 9.70
CA THR A 182 -14.30 -11.21 8.74
C THR A 182 -13.81 -10.75 7.36
N ILE A 183 -13.02 -11.59 6.72
CA ILE A 183 -12.52 -11.39 5.36
C ILE A 183 -13.12 -12.48 4.49
N ILE A 184 -13.88 -12.12 3.45
CA ILE A 184 -14.35 -13.08 2.45
C ILE A 184 -13.41 -13.00 1.24
N GLY A 185 -12.66 -14.07 1.04
CA GLY A 185 -11.65 -14.25 -0.01
C GLY A 185 -10.29 -14.59 0.58
N ALA A 186 -9.76 -15.78 0.23
CA ALA A 186 -8.44 -16.24 0.67
C ALA A 186 -7.35 -16.10 -0.42
N GLY A 187 -7.57 -15.22 -1.41
CA GLY A 187 -6.53 -14.80 -2.37
C GLY A 187 -5.58 -13.74 -1.79
N LEU A 188 -4.63 -13.24 -2.60
CA LEU A 188 -3.61 -12.27 -2.15
C LEU A 188 -4.18 -11.08 -1.36
N ALA A 189 -5.26 -10.46 -1.85
CA ALA A 189 -5.85 -9.29 -1.21
C ALA A 189 -6.37 -9.60 0.21
N GLY A 190 -7.08 -10.72 0.38
CA GLY A 190 -7.58 -11.14 1.68
C GLY A 190 -6.47 -11.58 2.63
N LEU A 191 -5.48 -12.32 2.13
CA LEU A 191 -4.33 -12.76 2.92
C LEU A 191 -3.44 -11.58 3.36
N PHE A 192 -3.27 -10.55 2.54
CA PHE A 192 -2.58 -9.33 2.96
C PHE A 192 -3.41 -8.45 3.92
N CYS A 193 -4.74 -8.47 3.81
CA CYS A 193 -5.60 -7.88 4.86
C CYS A 193 -5.41 -8.60 6.19
N ALA A 194 -5.34 -9.94 6.16
CA ALA A 194 -5.06 -10.75 7.34
C ALA A 194 -3.64 -10.50 7.89
N GLU A 195 -2.62 -10.39 7.04
CA GLU A 195 -1.25 -10.00 7.45
C GLU A 195 -1.24 -8.62 8.14
N ALA A 196 -1.95 -7.64 7.56
CA ALA A 196 -2.03 -6.29 8.11
C ALA A 196 -2.76 -6.26 9.47
N LEU A 197 -3.78 -7.09 9.67
CA LEU A 197 -4.45 -7.27 10.97
C LEU A 197 -3.58 -8.02 11.98
N ALA A 198 -2.88 -9.07 11.55
CA ALA A 198 -1.98 -9.85 12.40
C ALA A 198 -0.81 -9.00 12.93
N ARG A 199 -0.25 -8.10 12.11
CA ARG A 199 0.72 -7.08 12.57
C ARG A 199 0.18 -6.20 13.70
N ARG A 200 -1.14 -6.15 13.85
CA ARG A 200 -1.84 -5.37 14.84
C ARG A 200 -2.37 -6.20 16.02
N ASN A 201 -1.98 -7.47 16.09
CA ASN A 201 -2.46 -8.48 17.03
C ASN A 201 -3.99 -8.70 16.95
N ILE A 202 -4.55 -8.56 15.75
CA ILE A 202 -5.95 -8.86 15.47
C ILE A 202 -5.99 -10.10 14.58
N GLU A 203 -6.70 -11.13 15.02
CA GLU A 203 -6.91 -12.36 14.26
C GLU A 203 -8.29 -12.30 13.56
N PRO A 204 -8.34 -12.16 12.23
CA PRO A 204 -9.60 -12.18 11.51
C PRO A 204 -10.11 -13.61 11.25
N THR A 205 -11.42 -13.74 11.09
CA THR A 205 -12.00 -14.90 10.40
C THR A 205 -11.78 -14.75 8.90
N VAL A 206 -11.10 -15.71 8.26
CA VAL A 206 -10.93 -15.73 6.79
C VAL A 206 -11.82 -16.82 6.20
N ILE A 207 -12.70 -16.44 5.28
CA ILE A 207 -13.61 -17.33 4.57
C ILE A 207 -13.18 -17.44 3.12
N ASP A 208 -12.91 -18.64 2.66
CA ASP A 208 -12.76 -18.96 1.24
C ASP A 208 -14.10 -19.51 0.72
N MET A 209 -14.64 -18.91 -0.33
CA MET A 209 -15.89 -19.37 -0.95
C MET A 209 -15.68 -20.47 -1.99
N GLY A 210 -14.43 -20.79 -2.33
CA GLY A 210 -14.11 -21.73 -3.40
C GLY A 210 -14.59 -21.25 -4.79
N GLY A 211 -14.54 -22.16 -5.76
CA GLY A 211 -15.21 -22.00 -7.06
C GLY A 211 -14.53 -21.11 -8.11
N ALA A 212 -13.59 -20.24 -7.74
CA ALA A 212 -12.81 -19.47 -8.72
C ALA A 212 -11.34 -19.39 -8.31
N ALA A 213 -10.49 -20.22 -8.93
CA ALA A 213 -9.05 -20.05 -8.82
C ALA A 213 -8.67 -18.66 -9.39
N GLY A 214 -8.17 -17.78 -8.53
CA GLY A 214 -7.59 -16.51 -8.94
C GLY A 214 -6.16 -16.69 -9.45
N PRO A 215 -5.52 -15.63 -9.97
CA PRO A 215 -4.09 -15.68 -10.31
C PRO A 215 -3.19 -15.93 -9.09
N SER A 216 -3.71 -15.89 -7.87
CA SER A 216 -2.96 -16.10 -6.62
C SER A 216 -2.44 -17.52 -6.42
N PHE A 217 -2.86 -18.49 -7.24
CA PHE A 217 -2.49 -19.90 -7.07
C PHE A 217 -1.23 -20.33 -7.85
N ILE A 218 -0.68 -19.46 -8.71
CA ILE A 218 0.60 -19.76 -9.36
C ILE A 218 1.76 -19.56 -8.36
N PRO A 219 2.84 -20.36 -8.43
CA PRO A 219 3.87 -20.38 -7.39
C PRO A 219 4.80 -19.16 -7.41
N GLN A 220 4.86 -18.43 -8.54
CA GLN A 220 5.69 -17.25 -8.72
C GLN A 220 4.87 -16.10 -9.30
N LEU A 221 4.85 -14.96 -8.61
CA LEU A 221 4.08 -13.77 -9.01
C LEU A 221 4.98 -12.56 -9.15
N SER A 222 4.85 -11.80 -10.25
CA SER A 222 5.75 -10.68 -10.51
C SER A 222 5.39 -9.45 -9.68
N VAL A 223 6.43 -8.79 -9.15
CA VAL A 223 6.34 -7.57 -8.35
C VAL A 223 7.25 -6.54 -8.99
N PHE A 224 6.63 -5.56 -9.65
CA PHE A 224 7.34 -4.45 -10.27
C PHE A 224 6.40 -3.26 -10.50
N PRO A 225 6.92 -2.03 -10.45
CA PRO A 225 6.08 -0.85 -10.50
C PRO A 225 5.55 -0.58 -11.92
N LEU A 226 4.38 0.02 -11.98
CA LEU A 226 3.91 0.72 -13.18
C LEU A 226 4.51 2.11 -13.19
N LEU A 227 5.25 2.43 -14.25
CA LEU A 227 5.93 3.72 -14.41
C LEU A 227 5.37 4.48 -15.62
N ALA A 228 5.39 5.80 -15.50
CA ALA A 228 5.09 6.72 -16.60
C ALA A 228 5.98 7.96 -16.52
N LYS A 229 6.03 8.71 -17.63
CA LYS A 229 6.81 9.94 -17.74
C LYS A 229 6.35 11.02 -16.76
N ARG A 230 5.04 11.07 -16.49
CA ARG A 230 4.45 12.00 -15.52
C ARG A 230 4.26 11.29 -14.19
N ALA A 231 4.61 11.97 -13.10
CA ALA A 231 4.45 11.50 -11.74
C ALA A 231 2.99 11.57 -11.25
N GLU A 232 2.05 11.09 -12.06
CA GLU A 232 0.63 11.03 -11.69
C GLU A 232 0.43 10.08 -10.49
N PRO A 233 -0.60 10.32 -9.66
CA PRO A 233 -0.78 9.57 -8.42
C PRO A 233 -0.78 8.05 -8.61
N GLN A 234 -1.40 7.50 -9.66
CA GLN A 234 -1.45 6.04 -9.87
C GLN A 234 -0.07 5.39 -10.07
N TYR A 235 0.88 6.09 -10.69
CA TYR A 235 2.23 5.56 -10.88
C TYR A 235 3.07 5.72 -9.61
N ARG A 236 2.91 6.84 -8.89
CA ARG A 236 3.55 7.04 -7.58
C ARG A 236 3.08 5.99 -6.55
N MET A 237 1.79 5.69 -6.52
CA MET A 237 1.22 4.61 -5.70
C MET A 237 1.77 3.24 -6.08
N SER A 238 1.88 2.96 -7.37
CA SER A 238 2.41 1.69 -7.88
C SER A 238 3.88 1.48 -7.47
N LEU A 239 4.68 2.54 -7.55
CA LEU A 239 6.08 2.53 -7.08
C LEU A 239 6.16 2.31 -5.58
N ALA A 240 5.39 3.05 -4.78
CA ALA A 240 5.33 2.87 -3.33
C ALA A 240 4.88 1.45 -2.93
N ALA A 241 3.92 0.87 -3.65
CA ALA A 241 3.45 -0.48 -3.39
C ALA A 241 4.51 -1.54 -3.71
N SER A 242 5.22 -1.40 -4.84
CA SER A 242 6.35 -2.26 -5.19
C SER A 242 7.46 -2.20 -4.15
N GLU A 243 7.79 -1.00 -3.65
CA GLU A 243 8.78 -0.84 -2.58
C GLU A 243 8.33 -1.46 -1.26
N TYR A 244 7.06 -1.29 -0.90
CA TYR A 244 6.50 -1.89 0.32
C TYR A 244 6.51 -3.43 0.28
N MET A 245 6.42 -4.03 -0.90
CA MET A 245 6.60 -5.47 -1.08
C MET A 245 8.02 -5.95 -0.75
N GLY A 246 9.02 -5.06 -0.83
CA GLY A 246 10.43 -5.36 -0.54
C GLY A 246 10.69 -5.94 0.85
N SER A 247 9.79 -5.72 1.81
CA SER A 247 9.86 -6.23 3.19
C SER A 247 8.91 -7.41 3.45
N ALA A 248 8.28 -7.98 2.42
CA ALA A 248 7.40 -9.13 2.57
C ALA A 248 8.25 -10.41 2.72
N PRO A 249 8.02 -11.27 3.73
CA PRO A 249 8.87 -12.46 3.93
C PRO A 249 8.78 -13.54 2.85
N GLY A 250 7.94 -13.36 1.82
CA GLY A 250 7.87 -14.20 0.62
C GLY A 250 8.31 -13.48 -0.66
N PHE A 251 8.89 -12.28 -0.56
CA PHE A 251 9.38 -11.54 -1.71
C PHE A 251 10.88 -11.81 -1.94
N PHE A 252 11.23 -12.12 -3.18
CA PHE A 252 12.58 -12.39 -3.63
C PHE A 252 12.99 -11.30 -4.62
N ARG A 253 13.96 -10.47 -4.24
CA ARG A 253 14.47 -9.37 -5.07
C ARG A 253 15.45 -9.89 -6.10
N THR A 254 14.92 -10.47 -7.17
CA THR A 254 15.70 -11.04 -8.27
C THR A 254 15.98 -10.04 -9.39
N GLY A 255 15.36 -8.87 -9.35
CA GLY A 255 15.30 -7.98 -10.50
C GLY A 255 14.31 -8.47 -11.55
N LEU A 256 14.06 -7.62 -12.54
CA LEU A 256 13.21 -7.92 -13.69
C LEU A 256 13.76 -7.21 -14.93
N THR A 257 13.97 -7.97 -15.99
CA THR A 257 14.36 -7.49 -17.32
C THR A 257 13.13 -7.42 -18.22
N SER A 258 12.79 -6.21 -18.64
CA SER A 258 11.65 -5.93 -19.51
C SER A 258 12.09 -5.86 -20.96
N ILE A 259 11.46 -6.68 -21.81
CA ILE A 259 11.65 -6.70 -23.26
C ILE A 259 10.49 -5.91 -23.89
N PRO A 260 10.73 -4.72 -24.46
CA PRO A 260 9.69 -3.93 -25.09
C PRO A 260 9.01 -4.68 -26.24
N SER A 261 7.69 -4.54 -26.35
CA SER A 261 6.90 -5.14 -27.43
C SER A 261 6.90 -4.33 -28.74
N SER A 262 7.39 -3.08 -28.69
CA SER A 262 7.39 -2.14 -29.81
C SER A 262 8.41 -1.01 -29.61
N GLU A 263 8.82 -0.35 -30.70
CA GLU A 263 9.66 0.86 -30.67
C GLU A 263 9.03 2.00 -29.84
N LYS A 264 7.70 2.10 -29.85
CA LYS A 264 6.95 3.07 -29.04
C LYS A 264 7.12 2.80 -27.55
N GLU A 265 7.07 1.54 -27.14
CA GLU A 265 7.30 1.15 -25.74
C GLU A 265 8.75 1.37 -25.33
N GLN A 266 9.70 0.99 -26.18
CA GLN A 266 11.13 1.22 -25.96
C GLN A 266 11.42 2.71 -25.78
N THR A 267 10.94 3.56 -26.68
CA THR A 267 11.08 5.02 -26.59
C THR A 267 10.44 5.59 -25.33
N ARG A 268 9.32 5.00 -24.87
CA ARG A 268 8.67 5.39 -23.62
C ARG A 268 9.54 5.04 -22.41
N LEU A 269 10.14 3.85 -22.38
CA LEU A 269 10.97 3.37 -21.27
C LEU A 269 12.32 4.10 -21.18
N ARG A 270 12.98 4.42 -22.32
CA ARG A 270 14.19 5.27 -22.34
C ARG A 270 13.97 6.60 -21.64
N LYS A 271 12.90 7.29 -22.04
CA LYS A 271 12.48 8.56 -21.42
C LYS A 271 12.13 8.44 -19.93
N ILE A 272 11.75 7.25 -19.46
CA ILE A 272 11.51 7.02 -18.03
C ILE A 272 12.84 6.82 -17.29
N CYS A 273 13.82 6.13 -17.89
CA CYS A 273 15.17 5.98 -17.32
C CYS A 273 15.86 7.34 -17.14
N GLU A 274 15.67 8.28 -18.07
CA GLU A 274 16.19 9.65 -17.94
C GLU A 274 15.60 10.44 -16.76
N LEU A 275 14.43 10.04 -16.26
CA LEU A 275 13.66 10.78 -15.24
C LEU A 275 13.72 10.16 -13.84
N LEU A 276 14.18 8.92 -13.73
CA LEU A 276 14.19 8.15 -12.49
C LEU A 276 15.62 7.65 -12.20
N PRO A 277 16.00 7.48 -10.93
CA PRO A 277 17.33 6.96 -10.61
C PRO A 277 17.47 5.51 -11.09
N ASP A 278 18.68 5.11 -11.46
CA ASP A 278 19.02 3.74 -11.92
C ASP A 278 18.57 2.65 -10.94
N SER A 279 18.50 2.97 -9.65
CA SER A 279 17.93 2.09 -8.62
C SER A 279 16.46 1.68 -8.86
N VAL A 280 15.72 2.40 -9.70
CA VAL A 280 14.32 2.09 -10.06
C VAL A 280 14.25 1.38 -11.41
N ILE A 281 14.91 1.92 -12.42
CA ILE A 281 14.94 1.39 -13.78
C ILE A 281 16.19 1.91 -14.51
N VAL A 282 16.83 1.04 -15.29
CA VAL A 282 18.00 1.36 -16.11
C VAL A 282 17.88 0.69 -17.48
N GLU A 283 18.37 1.35 -18.53
CA GLU A 283 18.50 0.70 -19.85
C GLU A 283 19.62 -0.35 -19.77
N ALA A 284 19.28 -1.58 -20.15
CA ALA A 284 20.19 -2.72 -20.18
C ALA A 284 20.62 -3.01 -21.63
N LYS A 285 21.40 -4.08 -21.82
CA LYS A 285 21.87 -4.48 -23.15
C LYS A 285 20.69 -4.81 -24.09
N GLU A 286 20.96 -4.75 -25.40
CA GLU A 286 20.03 -5.20 -26.43
C GLU A 286 18.65 -4.52 -26.36
N ASN A 287 18.62 -3.23 -26.02
CA ASN A 287 17.40 -2.43 -25.95
C ASN A 287 16.38 -2.91 -24.90
N THR A 288 16.82 -3.63 -23.87
CA THR A 288 16.00 -4.07 -22.74
C THR A 288 16.08 -3.07 -21.58
N PHE A 289 15.18 -3.21 -20.59
CA PHE A 289 15.14 -2.33 -19.42
C PHE A 289 15.09 -3.14 -18.14
N HIS A 290 16.03 -2.90 -17.24
CA HIS A 290 16.14 -3.65 -16.00
C HIS A 290 15.57 -2.85 -14.82
N PHE A 291 14.84 -3.53 -13.95
CA PHE A 291 14.26 -3.01 -12.71
C PHE A 291 14.97 -3.67 -11.52
N PRO A 292 16.04 -3.08 -10.96
CA PRO A 292 16.89 -3.75 -9.96
C PRO A 292 16.16 -4.11 -8.66
N ARG A 293 15.10 -3.37 -8.34
CA ARG A 293 14.31 -3.54 -7.10
C ARG A 293 13.05 -4.37 -7.31
N ALA A 294 12.76 -4.79 -8.54
CA ALA A 294 11.70 -5.73 -8.83
C ALA A 294 12.09 -7.14 -8.37
N GLY A 295 11.12 -8.04 -8.46
CA GLY A 295 11.33 -9.44 -8.11
C GLY A 295 10.03 -10.21 -8.16
N TRP A 296 10.02 -11.39 -7.54
CA TRP A 296 8.84 -12.24 -7.49
C TRP A 296 8.40 -12.51 -6.05
N PHE A 297 7.14 -12.86 -5.89
CA PHE A 297 6.53 -13.20 -4.62
C PHE A 297 6.02 -14.63 -4.63
N SER A 298 6.33 -15.37 -3.57
CA SER A 298 5.79 -16.71 -3.29
C SER A 298 4.67 -16.66 -2.26
N THR A 299 3.54 -17.27 -2.58
CA THR A 299 2.39 -17.38 -1.66
C THR A 299 2.59 -18.41 -0.55
N SER A 300 3.56 -19.32 -0.68
CA SER A 300 3.90 -20.35 0.34
C SER A 300 4.24 -19.77 1.72
N PHE A 301 4.67 -18.50 1.78
CA PHE A 301 4.86 -17.78 3.04
C PHE A 301 3.57 -17.72 3.90
N PHE A 302 2.40 -17.57 3.26
CA PHE A 302 1.14 -17.48 3.98
C PHE A 302 0.83 -18.78 4.74
N GLU A 303 1.16 -19.92 4.15
CA GLU A 303 0.93 -21.24 4.77
C GLU A 303 1.88 -21.51 5.94
N THR A 304 3.10 -20.97 5.89
CA THR A 304 4.16 -21.26 6.88
C THR A 304 4.20 -20.29 8.06
N LYS A 305 3.70 -19.06 7.91
CA LYS A 305 3.90 -17.98 8.92
C LYS A 305 2.62 -17.37 9.45
N LEU A 306 1.56 -17.41 8.66
CA LEU A 306 0.24 -16.92 9.04
C LEU A 306 -0.58 -18.18 9.34
N ASN A 307 -0.66 -18.58 10.62
CA ASN A 307 -1.46 -19.72 11.08
C ASN A 307 -2.97 -19.42 10.96
N LEU A 308 -3.39 -18.99 9.77
CA LEU A 308 -4.73 -18.49 9.48
C LEU A 308 -5.66 -19.69 9.35
N ARG A 309 -6.60 -19.79 10.29
CA ARG A 309 -7.72 -20.71 10.19
C ARG A 309 -8.67 -20.21 9.09
N LYS A 310 -8.44 -20.68 7.86
CA LYS A 310 -9.37 -20.45 6.75
C LYS A 310 -10.57 -21.39 6.86
N LYS A 311 -11.78 -20.85 6.71
CA LYS A 311 -13.03 -21.62 6.62
C LYS A 311 -13.43 -21.73 5.15
N LEU A 312 -13.61 -22.94 4.64
CA LEU A 312 -14.13 -23.17 3.29
C LEU A 312 -15.66 -23.23 3.35
N ILE A 313 -16.32 -22.10 3.06
CA ILE A 313 -17.78 -21.96 3.17
C ILE A 313 -18.28 -21.08 2.04
N LYS A 314 -19.25 -21.57 1.26
CA LYS A 314 -19.95 -20.74 0.27
C LYS A 314 -20.92 -19.80 0.98
N ILE A 315 -20.71 -18.50 0.85
CA ILE A 315 -21.63 -17.49 1.38
C ILE A 315 -22.62 -17.13 0.28
N THR A 316 -23.90 -17.36 0.53
CA THR A 316 -24.98 -17.07 -0.43
C THR A 316 -25.65 -15.72 -0.18
N LYS A 317 -25.51 -15.17 1.04
CA LYS A 317 -26.17 -13.93 1.41
C LYS A 317 -25.43 -13.19 2.53
N LEU A 318 -25.44 -11.86 2.44
CA LEU A 318 -25.00 -10.95 3.49
C LEU A 318 -26.20 -10.11 3.97
N LYS A 319 -26.29 -9.87 5.27
CA LYS A 319 -27.24 -8.94 5.87
C LYS A 319 -26.54 -8.09 6.92
N SER A 320 -26.90 -6.81 7.00
CA SER A 320 -26.45 -5.92 8.07
C SER A 320 -27.62 -5.62 9.01
N ASP A 321 -27.38 -5.78 10.31
CA ASP A 321 -28.23 -5.26 11.38
C ASP A 321 -27.42 -4.28 12.26
N THR A 322 -27.08 -4.69 13.48
CA THR A 322 -26.00 -4.14 14.33
C THR A 322 -24.61 -4.53 13.85
N CYS A 323 -24.51 -5.64 13.10
CA CYS A 323 -23.28 -6.20 12.55
C CYS A 323 -23.55 -6.87 11.20
N TRP A 324 -22.49 -7.24 10.49
CA TRP A 324 -22.58 -8.01 9.26
C TRP A 324 -22.72 -9.50 9.56
N ASN A 325 -23.77 -10.11 9.04
CA ASN A 325 -24.03 -11.54 9.14
C ASN A 325 -23.93 -12.17 7.75
N GLY A 326 -23.19 -13.26 7.64
CA GLY A 326 -23.12 -14.07 6.42
C GLY A 326 -23.86 -15.39 6.58
N TYR A 327 -24.52 -15.80 5.51
CA TYR A 327 -25.34 -17.01 5.48
C TYR A 327 -24.87 -17.99 4.42
N SER A 328 -24.94 -19.28 4.74
CA SER A 328 -24.78 -20.41 3.82
C SER A 328 -26.03 -21.27 3.96
N ASN A 329 -26.73 -21.57 2.86
CA ASN A 329 -27.96 -22.38 2.88
C ASN A 329 -29.00 -21.90 3.92
N ASN A 330 -29.19 -20.58 4.04
CA ASN A 330 -30.06 -19.90 5.03
C ASN A 330 -29.62 -20.00 6.50
N GLU A 331 -28.52 -20.69 6.81
CA GLU A 331 -27.94 -20.72 8.14
C GLU A 331 -26.89 -19.63 8.31
N LYS A 332 -26.90 -18.95 9.46
CA LYS A 332 -25.90 -17.93 9.78
C LYS A 332 -24.57 -18.62 10.11
N VAL A 333 -23.52 -18.31 9.36
CA VAL A 333 -22.19 -18.94 9.52
C VAL A 333 -21.13 -18.01 10.14
N PHE A 334 -21.35 -16.70 10.08
CA PHE A 334 -20.56 -15.72 10.81
C PHE A 334 -21.37 -14.48 11.15
N SER A 335 -20.85 -13.74 12.12
CA SER A 335 -21.26 -12.38 12.50
C SER A 335 -19.97 -11.57 12.70
N SER A 336 -19.93 -10.34 12.20
CA SER A 336 -18.72 -9.49 12.27
C SER A 336 -19.06 -8.02 12.26
N GLN A 337 -18.36 -7.22 13.06
CA GLN A 337 -18.49 -5.76 13.00
C GLN A 337 -17.80 -5.16 11.77
N ASN A 338 -16.69 -5.74 11.33
CA ASN A 338 -16.00 -5.33 10.12
C ASN A 338 -15.97 -6.48 9.11
N LEU A 339 -16.51 -6.26 7.92
CA LEU A 339 -16.51 -7.20 6.80
C LEU A 339 -15.66 -6.63 5.66
N ILE A 340 -14.61 -7.35 5.26
CA ILE A 340 -13.80 -7.04 4.10
C ILE A 340 -14.12 -8.03 2.98
N LEU A 341 -14.66 -7.53 1.87
CA LEU A 341 -14.87 -8.30 0.66
C LEU A 341 -13.63 -8.23 -0.23
N ALA A 342 -12.91 -9.35 -0.30
CA ALA A 342 -11.72 -9.58 -1.10
C ALA A 342 -11.92 -10.78 -2.05
N THR A 343 -13.12 -10.87 -2.63
CA THR A 343 -13.67 -12.06 -3.30
C THR A 343 -13.08 -12.35 -4.69
N GLY A 344 -12.13 -11.53 -5.15
CA GLY A 344 -11.48 -11.71 -6.45
C GLY A 344 -12.49 -11.70 -7.59
N ALA A 345 -12.48 -12.76 -8.42
CA ALA A 345 -13.39 -12.92 -9.55
C ALA A 345 -14.75 -13.52 -9.16
N ASN A 346 -14.99 -13.84 -7.88
CA ASN A 346 -16.32 -14.16 -7.39
C ASN A 346 -17.08 -12.86 -7.14
N LEU A 347 -18.11 -12.62 -7.95
CA LEU A 347 -18.91 -11.40 -7.95
C LEU A 347 -20.27 -11.58 -7.27
N GLU A 348 -20.62 -12.78 -6.78
CA GLU A 348 -21.97 -13.10 -6.26
C GLU A 348 -22.40 -12.16 -5.11
N LEU A 349 -21.44 -11.69 -4.31
CA LEU A 349 -21.66 -10.80 -3.17
C LEU A 349 -21.40 -9.32 -3.47
N LEU A 350 -21.07 -8.98 -4.71
CA LEU A 350 -20.61 -7.64 -5.08
C LEU A 350 -21.70 -6.88 -5.84
N PRO A 351 -21.86 -5.57 -5.57
CA PRO A 351 -22.75 -4.72 -6.36
C PRO A 351 -22.18 -4.42 -7.75
N ASP A 352 -23.05 -4.40 -8.77
CA ASP A 352 -22.67 -4.14 -10.18
C ASP A 352 -22.03 -2.77 -10.39
N GLN A 353 -22.32 -1.80 -9.52
CA GLN A 353 -21.74 -0.44 -9.55
C GLN A 353 -20.21 -0.42 -9.43
N LEU A 354 -19.58 -1.54 -9.01
CA LEU A 354 -18.13 -1.68 -8.99
C LEU A 354 -17.51 -1.90 -10.38
N GLU A 355 -18.33 -2.24 -11.40
CA GLU A 355 -17.90 -2.44 -12.79
C GLU A 355 -16.69 -3.38 -12.95
N ILE A 356 -16.74 -4.52 -12.25
CA ILE A 356 -15.66 -5.53 -12.26
C ILE A 356 -15.90 -6.52 -13.39
N ARG A 357 -14.84 -6.83 -14.13
CA ARG A 357 -14.84 -7.82 -15.21
C ARG A 357 -13.88 -8.95 -14.86
N LYS A 358 -14.22 -10.16 -15.34
CA LYS A 358 -13.38 -11.35 -15.22
C LYS A 358 -12.50 -11.45 -16.47
N ILE A 359 -11.22 -11.70 -16.27
CA ILE A 359 -10.25 -11.89 -17.35
C ILE A 359 -9.52 -13.20 -17.07
N LYS A 360 -9.71 -14.20 -17.93
CA LYS A 360 -9.00 -15.47 -17.84
C LYS A 360 -7.53 -15.27 -18.17
N GLY A 361 -6.68 -16.02 -17.48
CA GLY A 361 -5.30 -16.21 -17.86
C GLY A 361 -4.80 -17.58 -17.45
N GLN A 362 -3.77 -18.02 -18.17
CA GLN A 362 -3.09 -19.29 -17.98
C GLN A 362 -1.61 -19.05 -17.67
N ALA A 363 -1.05 -20.00 -16.94
CA ALA A 363 0.38 -20.13 -16.71
C ALA A 363 0.76 -21.60 -16.82
N ILE A 364 2.02 -21.85 -17.17
CA ILE A 364 2.61 -23.18 -17.21
C ILE A 364 3.92 -23.14 -16.43
N SER A 365 4.40 -24.30 -16.00
CA SER A 365 5.80 -24.47 -15.63
C SER A 365 6.55 -25.12 -16.77
N VAL A 366 7.82 -24.75 -16.90
CA VAL A 366 8.74 -25.35 -17.86
C VAL A 366 10.05 -25.70 -17.15
N ASN A 367 10.68 -26.78 -17.57
CA ASN A 367 11.99 -27.15 -17.04
C ASN A 367 13.05 -26.14 -17.50
N THR A 368 13.79 -25.57 -16.54
CA THR A 368 14.83 -24.56 -16.79
C THR A 368 16.02 -24.79 -15.87
N SER A 369 17.16 -24.22 -16.25
CA SER A 369 18.36 -24.13 -15.42
C SER A 369 18.82 -22.68 -15.36
N ASP A 370 19.36 -22.30 -14.20
CA ASP A 370 20.15 -21.08 -13.99
C ASP A 370 19.50 -19.72 -14.36
N LEU A 371 18.17 -19.64 -14.47
CA LEU A 371 17.50 -18.34 -14.61
C LEU A 371 17.44 -17.63 -13.26
N SER A 372 18.04 -16.44 -13.17
CA SER A 372 18.21 -15.70 -11.92
C SER A 372 17.23 -14.54 -11.74
N ASP A 373 16.78 -13.91 -12.83
CA ASP A 373 15.86 -12.77 -12.85
C ASP A 373 14.53 -13.09 -13.57
N ILE A 374 13.58 -12.16 -13.48
CA ILE A 374 12.32 -12.25 -14.23
C ILE A 374 12.53 -11.66 -15.62
N THR A 375 12.17 -12.39 -16.66
CA THR A 375 12.08 -11.84 -18.02
C THR A 375 10.63 -11.49 -18.34
N ASN A 376 10.35 -10.22 -18.60
CA ASN A 376 9.00 -9.73 -18.89
C ASN A 376 8.92 -9.14 -20.30
N GLY A 377 8.35 -9.91 -21.23
CA GLY A 377 8.09 -9.48 -22.60
C GLY A 377 6.67 -9.83 -23.03
N VAL A 378 6.54 -10.49 -24.18
CA VAL A 378 5.27 -11.07 -24.67
C VAL A 378 4.67 -12.10 -23.70
N VAL A 379 5.52 -12.75 -22.92
CA VAL A 379 5.19 -13.55 -21.74
C VAL A 379 6.12 -13.15 -20.59
N THR A 380 5.73 -13.47 -19.36
CA THR A 380 6.58 -13.34 -18.18
C THR A 380 7.15 -14.71 -17.82
N ILE A 381 8.48 -14.81 -17.77
CA ILE A 381 9.24 -15.99 -17.36
C ILE A 381 9.89 -15.68 -16.02
N PHE A 382 9.73 -16.57 -15.05
CA PHE A 382 10.26 -16.40 -13.70
C PHE A 382 11.60 -17.13 -13.50
N PRO A 383 12.38 -16.74 -12.47
CA PRO A 383 13.62 -17.44 -12.09
C PRO A 383 13.40 -18.94 -11.85
N THR A 384 14.45 -19.73 -12.08
CA THR A 384 14.44 -21.17 -11.85
C THR A 384 14.34 -21.47 -10.36
N VAL A 385 13.30 -22.20 -9.96
CA VAL A 385 13.12 -22.71 -8.60
C VAL A 385 12.87 -24.20 -8.68
N LYS A 386 13.75 -25.00 -8.04
CA LYS A 386 13.68 -26.47 -8.06
C LYS A 386 13.63 -27.04 -9.50
N GLY A 387 14.46 -26.49 -10.40
CA GLY A 387 14.60 -26.94 -11.79
C GLY A 387 13.47 -26.53 -12.73
N LYS A 388 12.56 -25.65 -12.29
CA LYS A 388 11.42 -25.18 -13.10
C LYS A 388 11.26 -23.66 -13.02
N SER A 389 10.74 -23.07 -14.09
CA SER A 389 10.30 -21.68 -14.14
C SER A 389 8.81 -21.63 -14.46
N VAL A 390 8.08 -20.72 -13.82
CA VAL A 390 6.74 -20.35 -14.28
C VAL A 390 6.85 -19.49 -15.53
N VAL A 391 5.97 -19.73 -16.49
CA VAL A 391 5.69 -18.88 -17.64
C VAL A 391 4.23 -18.48 -17.59
N SER A 392 3.95 -17.19 -17.66
CA SER A 392 2.58 -16.67 -17.60
C SER A 392 2.37 -15.53 -18.59
N GLY A 393 1.12 -15.25 -18.95
CA GLY A 393 0.84 -14.05 -19.74
C GLY A 393 -0.36 -14.11 -20.66
N THR A 394 -1.17 -15.18 -20.68
CA THR A 394 -2.36 -15.18 -21.53
C THR A 394 -3.48 -14.32 -20.94
N TYR A 395 -4.25 -13.72 -21.84
CA TYR A 395 -5.35 -12.80 -21.54
C TYR A 395 -6.52 -13.09 -22.47
N GLU A 396 -7.54 -13.76 -21.93
CA GLU A 396 -8.77 -14.02 -22.66
C GLU A 396 -9.94 -13.33 -21.97
N ASN A 397 -10.78 -12.65 -22.76
CA ASN A 397 -12.04 -12.09 -22.28
C ASN A 397 -13.09 -13.21 -22.16
N SER A 398 -12.82 -14.15 -21.26
CA SER A 398 -13.62 -15.33 -20.99
C SER A 398 -13.74 -15.53 -19.48
N SER A 399 -14.84 -16.16 -19.06
CA SER A 399 -15.09 -16.60 -17.69
C SER A 399 -14.83 -18.10 -17.48
N ALA A 400 -14.40 -18.82 -18.52
CA ALA A 400 -14.15 -20.26 -18.46
C ALA A 400 -12.89 -20.58 -17.63
N LEU A 401 -13.02 -21.44 -16.63
CA LEU A 401 -11.92 -21.95 -15.80
C LEU A 401 -11.42 -23.30 -16.32
N GLN A 402 -11.15 -23.37 -17.62
CA GLN A 402 -10.59 -24.55 -18.26
C GLN A 402 -9.23 -24.22 -18.85
N ILE A 403 -8.29 -25.15 -18.70
CA ILE A 403 -7.01 -25.08 -19.38
C ILE A 403 -7.27 -25.19 -20.89
N SER A 404 -6.62 -24.32 -21.67
CA SER A 404 -6.64 -24.39 -23.14
C SER A 404 -5.30 -24.92 -23.64
N SER A 405 -5.37 -25.92 -24.52
CA SER A 405 -4.19 -26.46 -25.20
C SER A 405 -3.52 -25.42 -26.10
N GLU A 406 -4.30 -24.52 -26.71
CA GLU A 406 -3.79 -23.41 -27.51
C GLU A 406 -3.00 -22.42 -26.66
N ASP A 407 -3.52 -22.04 -25.49
CA ASP A 407 -2.82 -21.15 -24.54
C ASP A 407 -1.51 -21.79 -24.04
N THR A 408 -1.51 -23.09 -23.76
CA THR A 408 -0.31 -23.82 -23.33
C THR A 408 0.75 -23.86 -24.42
N LYS A 409 0.35 -24.16 -25.65
CA LYS A 409 1.24 -24.14 -26.81
C LYS A 409 1.81 -22.73 -27.03
N LEU A 410 0.98 -21.70 -26.94
CA LEU A 410 1.40 -20.31 -27.08
C LEU A 410 2.43 -19.92 -25.99
N LEU A 411 2.15 -20.22 -24.72
CA LEU A 411 3.07 -19.91 -23.62
C LEU A 411 4.43 -20.60 -23.81
N LYS A 412 4.43 -21.87 -24.21
CA LYS A 412 5.65 -22.63 -24.51
C LYS A 412 6.44 -22.00 -25.66
N GLU A 413 5.80 -21.78 -26.81
CA GLU A 413 6.45 -21.22 -28.00
C GLU A 413 7.09 -19.86 -27.73
N LYS A 414 6.38 -18.97 -27.01
CA LYS A 414 6.92 -17.67 -26.61
C LYS A 414 8.08 -17.80 -25.62
N ALA A 415 8.04 -18.76 -24.69
CA ALA A 415 9.16 -19.00 -23.79
C ALA A 415 10.39 -19.58 -24.52
N GLU A 416 10.20 -20.54 -25.44
CA GLU A 416 11.25 -21.11 -26.29
C GLU A 416 11.89 -20.03 -27.17
N THR A 417 11.10 -19.06 -27.65
CA THR A 417 11.59 -17.92 -28.43
C THR A 417 12.51 -17.01 -27.61
N ILE A 418 12.17 -16.77 -26.33
CA ILE A 418 12.93 -15.87 -25.44
C ILE A 418 14.18 -16.56 -24.87
N LEU A 419 14.06 -17.82 -24.45
CA LEU A 419 15.15 -18.55 -23.79
C LEU A 419 16.10 -19.24 -24.78
N GLY A 420 15.63 -19.54 -25.99
CA GLY A 420 16.34 -20.36 -26.97
C GLY A 420 16.28 -21.85 -26.61
N GLY A 421 15.93 -22.67 -27.61
CA GLY A 421 15.85 -24.12 -27.46
C GLY A 421 14.48 -24.62 -27.02
N SER A 422 14.33 -25.95 -26.95
CA SER A 422 13.06 -26.57 -26.62
C SER A 422 12.86 -26.72 -25.11
N LEU A 423 11.64 -26.50 -24.65
CA LEU A 423 11.24 -26.56 -23.25
C LEU A 423 10.25 -27.70 -23.01
N GLN A 424 10.42 -28.41 -21.89
CA GLN A 424 9.44 -29.41 -21.46
C GLN A 424 8.42 -28.75 -20.52
N ILE A 425 7.13 -28.90 -20.83
CA ILE A 425 6.03 -28.43 -19.98
C ILE A 425 5.89 -29.33 -18.76
N GLY A 426 5.64 -28.71 -17.60
CA GLY A 426 5.27 -29.37 -16.36
C GLY A 426 3.80 -29.13 -16.01
N GLU A 427 3.55 -28.52 -14.86
CA GLU A 427 2.22 -28.15 -14.35
C GLU A 427 1.60 -26.97 -15.11
N GLU A 428 0.28 -26.94 -15.16
CA GLU A 428 -0.54 -25.91 -15.80
C GLU A 428 -1.52 -25.31 -14.79
N TRP A 429 -1.75 -24.00 -14.89
CA TRP A 429 -2.66 -23.28 -14.02
C TRP A 429 -3.54 -22.34 -14.83
N VAL A 430 -4.84 -22.33 -14.53
CA VAL A 430 -5.80 -21.36 -15.07
C VAL A 430 -6.44 -20.57 -13.94
N GLY A 431 -6.69 -19.29 -14.16
CA GLY A 431 -7.40 -18.47 -13.19
C GLY A 431 -8.09 -17.26 -13.78
N LEU A 432 -9.03 -16.72 -12.99
CA LEU A 432 -9.77 -15.51 -13.34
C LEU A 432 -9.24 -14.31 -12.55
N ARG A 433 -8.78 -13.30 -13.28
CA ARG A 433 -8.42 -11.99 -12.73
C ARG A 433 -9.69 -11.15 -12.63
N ALA A 434 -9.84 -10.44 -11.53
CA ALA A 434 -10.84 -9.38 -11.40
C ALA A 434 -10.20 -8.04 -11.77
N SER A 435 -10.72 -7.35 -12.78
CA SER A 435 -10.25 -6.03 -13.18
C SER A 435 -11.42 -5.06 -13.22
N SER A 436 -11.20 -3.85 -12.70
CA SER A 436 -12.12 -2.74 -12.88
C SER A 436 -11.99 -2.15 -14.29
N ARG A 437 -12.96 -1.33 -14.70
CA ARG A 437 -12.97 -0.64 -16.00
C ARG A 437 -11.71 0.21 -16.26
N ASP A 438 -11.20 0.90 -15.23
CA ASP A 438 -10.00 1.74 -15.33
C ASP A 438 -8.69 0.99 -14.98
N ARG A 439 -8.76 -0.32 -14.76
CA ARG A 439 -7.64 -1.19 -14.38
C ARG A 439 -6.95 -0.79 -13.07
N LEU A 440 -7.60 0.04 -12.24
CA LEU A 440 -7.12 0.39 -10.91
C LEU A 440 -7.87 -0.44 -9.85
N PRO A 441 -7.20 -0.83 -8.75
CA PRO A 441 -7.86 -1.55 -7.67
C PRO A 441 -9.06 -0.79 -7.08
N ILE A 442 -9.96 -1.52 -6.45
CA ILE A 442 -11.06 -0.95 -5.67
C ILE A 442 -10.77 -1.23 -4.21
N VAL A 443 -10.49 -0.16 -3.46
CA VAL A 443 -10.07 -0.23 -2.06
C VAL A 443 -10.73 0.88 -1.27
N GLY A 444 -11.54 0.53 -0.28
CA GLY A 444 -12.21 1.49 0.59
C GLY A 444 -13.51 0.98 1.19
N GLN A 445 -14.15 1.85 1.98
CA GLN A 445 -15.45 1.56 2.58
C GLN A 445 -16.55 1.59 1.51
N ALA A 446 -17.53 0.69 1.64
CA ALA A 446 -18.68 0.64 0.77
C ALA A 446 -19.54 1.90 0.96
N PRO A 447 -19.82 2.67 -0.11
CA PRO A 447 -20.77 3.78 -0.02
C PRO A 447 -22.20 3.24 0.14
N ARG A 448 -23.09 4.03 0.73
CA ARG A 448 -24.53 3.77 0.60
C ARG A 448 -24.96 4.14 -0.82
N TRP A 449 -25.09 3.16 -1.71
CA TRP A 449 -25.30 3.38 -3.14
C TRP A 449 -26.49 4.31 -3.45
N ALA A 450 -27.62 4.13 -2.75
CA ALA A 450 -28.80 4.97 -2.91
C ALA A 450 -28.57 6.46 -2.57
N ALA A 451 -27.60 6.76 -1.71
CA ALA A 451 -27.25 8.12 -1.32
C ALA A 451 -26.29 8.82 -2.29
N LEU A 452 -25.79 8.12 -3.31
CA LEU A 452 -24.81 8.68 -4.25
C LEU A 452 -25.45 9.51 -5.38
N SER A 453 -26.76 9.48 -5.58
CA SER A 453 -27.44 10.10 -6.72
C SER A 453 -27.19 11.61 -6.90
N LYS A 454 -26.90 12.33 -5.80
CA LYS A 454 -26.59 13.77 -5.80
C LYS A 454 -25.11 14.09 -5.51
N THR A 455 -24.25 13.09 -5.45
CA THR A 455 -22.86 13.25 -5.03
C THR A 455 -21.94 13.44 -6.25
N GLN A 456 -21.44 14.65 -6.45
CA GLN A 456 -20.61 14.98 -7.64
C GLN A 456 -19.13 14.58 -7.52
N ARG A 457 -18.61 14.45 -6.30
CA ARG A 457 -17.19 14.10 -6.08
C ARG A 457 -17.07 13.07 -4.98
N VAL A 458 -16.12 12.16 -5.13
CA VAL A 458 -15.86 11.10 -4.14
C VAL A 458 -15.58 11.67 -2.75
N ARG A 459 -14.88 12.80 -2.66
CA ARG A 459 -14.57 13.46 -1.38
C ARG A 459 -15.81 14.02 -0.64
N ASP A 460 -16.93 14.16 -1.35
CA ASP A 460 -18.18 14.73 -0.83
C ASP A 460 -19.16 13.64 -0.35
N ILE A 461 -18.78 12.35 -0.41
CA ILE A 461 -19.60 11.24 0.09
C ILE A 461 -19.75 11.36 1.61
N LYS A 462 -21.02 11.40 2.07
CA LYS A 462 -21.37 11.52 3.49
C LYS A 462 -21.76 10.20 4.14
N PHE A 463 -22.27 9.25 3.34
CA PHE A 463 -22.89 8.04 3.85
C PHE A 463 -22.21 6.80 3.31
N PHE A 464 -21.71 5.99 4.24
CA PHE A 464 -21.10 4.69 3.98
C PHE A 464 -21.88 3.60 4.71
N GLU A 465 -21.76 2.37 4.22
CA GLU A 465 -22.22 1.20 4.95
C GLU A 465 -21.28 0.96 6.14
N PRO A 466 -21.76 1.00 7.39
CA PRO A 466 -20.92 0.75 8.56
C PRO A 466 -20.27 -0.62 8.48
N GLY A 467 -18.95 -0.70 8.69
CA GLY A 467 -18.21 -1.96 8.74
C GLY A 467 -18.03 -2.71 7.41
N LEU A 468 -18.58 -2.26 6.28
CA LEU A 468 -18.40 -2.94 4.99
C LEU A 468 -17.29 -2.30 4.15
N HIS A 469 -16.34 -3.12 3.69
CA HIS A 469 -15.17 -2.66 2.96
C HIS A 469 -14.87 -3.55 1.75
N TYR A 470 -14.30 -2.96 0.70
CA TYR A 470 -13.83 -3.66 -0.49
C TYR A 470 -12.30 -3.60 -0.57
N CYS A 471 -11.68 -4.72 -0.96
CA CYS A 471 -10.26 -4.81 -1.30
C CYS A 471 -10.09 -5.79 -2.47
N LEU A 472 -10.28 -5.32 -3.69
CA LEU A 472 -10.44 -6.19 -4.86
C LEU A 472 -10.05 -5.51 -6.18
N ALA A 473 -10.29 -6.21 -7.30
CA ALA A 473 -10.05 -5.72 -8.67
C ALA A 473 -8.59 -5.37 -9.01
N PHE A 474 -7.63 -6.14 -8.49
CA PHE A 474 -6.20 -5.90 -8.71
C PHE A 474 -5.67 -6.32 -10.09
N GLY A 475 -6.49 -6.90 -10.96
CA GLY A 475 -6.09 -7.37 -12.28
C GLY A 475 -4.90 -8.33 -12.22
N SER A 476 -3.89 -8.09 -13.06
CA SER A 476 -2.61 -8.83 -13.08
C SER A 476 -1.55 -8.26 -12.13
N ARG A 477 -1.89 -7.29 -11.28
CA ARG A 477 -0.94 -6.55 -10.43
C ARG A 477 -1.16 -6.76 -8.94
N GLY A 478 -1.92 -7.79 -8.56
CA GLY A 478 -2.20 -8.14 -7.17
C GLY A 478 -0.96 -8.28 -6.31
N ALA A 479 0.08 -8.98 -6.78
CA ALA A 479 1.31 -9.15 -6.02
C ALA A 479 2.09 -7.84 -5.80
N THR A 480 1.95 -6.85 -6.68
CA THR A 480 2.58 -5.53 -6.51
C THR A 480 1.77 -4.63 -5.57
N HIS A 481 0.44 -4.59 -5.72
CA HIS A 481 -0.39 -3.56 -5.08
C HIS A 481 -1.06 -4.00 -3.79
N ALA A 482 -1.45 -5.27 -3.69
CA ALA A 482 -2.36 -5.72 -2.64
C ALA A 482 -1.83 -5.47 -1.24
N ARG A 483 -0.54 -5.74 -0.97
CA ARG A 483 0.02 -5.59 0.39
C ARG A 483 -0.05 -4.17 0.93
N LEU A 484 0.35 -3.17 0.15
CA LEU A 484 0.27 -1.75 0.59
C LEU A 484 -1.18 -1.30 0.72
N TYR A 485 -2.04 -1.76 -0.17
CA TYR A 485 -3.43 -1.32 -0.22
C TYR A 485 -4.27 -1.96 0.89
N SER A 486 -3.95 -3.21 1.27
CA SER A 486 -4.48 -3.86 2.47
C SER A 486 -3.98 -3.19 3.75
N GLU A 487 -2.69 -2.84 3.84
CA GLU A 487 -2.14 -2.04 4.94
C GLU A 487 -2.83 -0.68 5.07
N HIS A 488 -3.11 -0.03 3.93
CA HIS A 488 -3.89 1.22 3.89
C HIS A 488 -5.30 1.01 4.44
N LEU A 489 -6.02 0.02 3.91
CA LEU A 489 -7.42 -0.24 4.27
C LEU A 489 -7.55 -0.57 5.76
N VAL A 490 -6.76 -1.52 6.25
CA VAL A 490 -6.78 -1.93 7.66
C VAL A 490 -6.41 -0.77 8.57
N GLY A 491 -5.35 -0.02 8.25
CA GLY A 491 -4.97 1.17 9.02
C GLY A 491 -6.10 2.20 9.07
N LYS A 492 -6.81 2.42 7.95
CA LYS A 492 -7.95 3.33 7.88
C LYS A 492 -9.13 2.87 8.73
N ILE A 493 -9.48 1.58 8.70
CA ILE A 493 -10.56 1.00 9.52
C ILE A 493 -10.27 1.20 11.01
N LEU A 494 -8.99 1.04 11.41
CA LEU A 494 -8.54 1.18 12.79
C LEU A 494 -8.24 2.63 13.20
N GLY A 495 -8.48 3.62 12.33
CA GLY A 495 -8.25 5.03 12.62
C GLY A 495 -6.78 5.45 12.72
N GLU A 496 -5.87 4.66 12.15
CA GLU A 496 -4.44 4.96 12.05
C GLU A 496 -4.15 5.91 10.87
N PRO A 497 -2.97 6.57 10.84
CA PRO A 497 -2.55 7.36 9.68
C PRO A 497 -2.52 6.54 8.39
N CYS A 498 -3.31 6.97 7.40
CA CYS A 498 -3.50 6.25 6.15
C CYS A 498 -2.19 6.13 5.35
N ALA A 499 -1.88 4.92 4.90
CA ALA A 499 -0.72 4.65 4.04
C ALA A 499 -0.79 5.36 2.67
N LEU A 500 -2.00 5.66 2.19
CA LEU A 500 -2.26 6.41 0.95
C LEU A 500 -2.92 7.76 1.27
N GLY A 501 -2.55 8.80 0.53
CA GLY A 501 -3.11 10.14 0.68
C GLY A 501 -4.55 10.25 0.14
N LYS A 502 -5.21 11.38 0.41
CA LYS A 502 -6.62 11.61 0.05
C LYS A 502 -6.87 11.56 -1.46
N ILE A 503 -5.92 12.02 -2.27
CA ILE A 503 -5.98 11.96 -3.73
C ILE A 503 -5.97 10.50 -4.18
N GLU A 504 -5.02 9.74 -3.65
CA GLU A 504 -4.86 8.30 -3.91
C GLU A 504 -6.12 7.51 -3.51
N GLN A 505 -6.70 7.80 -2.34
CA GLN A 505 -7.95 7.23 -1.87
C GLN A 505 -9.15 7.54 -2.78
N THR A 506 -9.19 8.75 -3.34
CA THR A 506 -10.24 9.15 -4.30
C THR A 506 -10.18 8.30 -5.57
N ILE A 507 -8.98 8.02 -6.04
CA ILE A 507 -8.73 7.22 -7.24
C ILE A 507 -9.12 5.75 -7.03
N LEU A 508 -8.91 5.20 -5.83
CA LEU A 508 -9.23 3.81 -5.49
C LEU A 508 -10.66 3.59 -4.97
N SER A 509 -11.40 4.67 -4.72
CA SER A 509 -12.73 4.62 -4.10
C SER A 509 -13.69 3.68 -4.83
N PRO A 510 -14.48 2.86 -4.10
CA PRO A 510 -15.55 2.02 -4.67
C PRO A 510 -16.65 2.84 -5.38
N ALA A 511 -16.89 4.08 -4.96
CA ALA A 511 -17.93 4.93 -5.53
C ALA A 511 -17.54 5.60 -6.86
N ARG A 512 -16.27 5.51 -7.28
CA ARG A 512 -15.73 6.37 -8.34
C ARG A 512 -16.42 6.21 -9.69
N PHE A 513 -16.89 5.00 -10.03
CA PHE A 513 -17.56 4.75 -11.30
C PHE A 513 -18.96 5.35 -11.31
N CYS A 514 -19.74 5.09 -10.26
CA CYS A 514 -21.06 5.69 -10.08
C CYS A 514 -20.99 7.22 -10.21
N ILE A 515 -20.07 7.88 -9.51
CA ILE A 515 -19.90 9.34 -9.55
C ILE A 515 -19.42 9.82 -10.93
N ARG A 516 -18.45 9.14 -11.57
CA ARG A 516 -17.96 9.52 -12.91
C ARG A 516 -19.03 9.36 -13.99
N ASN A 517 -19.87 8.34 -13.90
CA ASN A 517 -20.91 8.09 -14.89
C ASN A 517 -22.02 9.13 -14.79
N GLN A 518 -22.35 9.62 -13.58
CA GLN A 518 -23.31 10.72 -13.39
C GLN A 518 -22.87 12.03 -14.06
N ILE A 519 -21.57 12.30 -14.17
CA ILE A 519 -21.04 13.52 -14.81
C ILE A 519 -21.11 13.45 -16.34
N ARG A 520 -21.25 12.23 -16.90
CA ARG A 520 -21.29 11.98 -18.35
C ARG A 520 -22.71 11.97 -18.92
N CYS A 521 -23.72 11.95 -18.06
CA CYS A 521 -25.12 12.15 -18.39
C CYS A 521 -25.49 13.61 -18.10
#